data_AF-A0A139NDH5-F1
#
_entry.id   AF-A0A139NDH5-F1
#
_cell.length_a   1.000
_cell.length_b   1.000
_cell.length_c   1.000
_cell.angle_alpha   90.00
_cell.angle_beta   90.00
_cell.angle_gamma   90.00
#
_symmetry.space_group_name_H-M   'P 1'
#
loop_
_entity.id
_entity.type
_entity.pdbx_description
1 polymer ?
#
loop_
_entity_poly.entity_id
_entity_poly.type
_entity_poly.pdbx_seq_one_letter_code
_entity_poly.pdbx_strand_id
1 'polypeptide(L)'
;MEPVKLFQYNTLGALMAGLYGGSFTIGELLEHGDLGIGTLDSIDGELIVLDGKAYQAKGAGDVPEVVEVAADAKVPYAAVVPHQAEVIFRQRFEMTDKELEERIESYYDGENLFRSIKIHGDFANMHVRMIPKSTSETKFADVATHQPEYLRENITGTIVGFWTPEIFHGVSVAGYHLHFISDDHSFGGHVMDFVIKEGIVEVGAIDQLDQRFPVQDRQYLFAKFNVNEVRQDITKAE
;
A
#
# COMPACT_ATOMS: atom_id res chain seq x y z
N MET A 1 9.80 -6.63 -24.87
CA MET A 1 9.83 -7.11 -23.47
C MET A 1 8.40 -7.47 -23.11
N GLU A 2 8.19 -8.40 -22.18
CA GLU A 2 6.84 -8.63 -21.66
C GLU A 2 6.38 -7.38 -20.89
N PRO A 3 5.10 -7.00 -20.98
CA PRO A 3 4.59 -5.83 -20.28
C PRO A 3 4.67 -6.02 -18.76
N VAL A 4 5.03 -4.96 -18.02
CA VAL A 4 5.03 -4.99 -16.55
C VAL A 4 3.58 -4.90 -16.07
N LYS A 5 3.15 -5.90 -15.30
CA LYS A 5 1.77 -6.05 -14.83
C LYS A 5 1.66 -5.73 -13.36
N LEU A 6 0.83 -4.74 -13.02
CA LEU A 6 0.32 -4.57 -11.66
C LEU A 6 -0.77 -5.60 -11.44
N PHE A 7 -0.50 -6.57 -10.58
CA PHE A 7 -1.51 -7.52 -10.12
C PHE A 7 -2.22 -6.94 -8.90
N GLN A 8 -3.55 -6.85 -8.98
CA GLN A 8 -4.38 -6.40 -7.88
C GLN A 8 -5.41 -7.48 -7.53
N TYR A 9 -5.39 -7.93 -6.29
CA TYR A 9 -6.42 -8.79 -5.74
C TYR A 9 -7.50 -7.95 -5.06
N ASN A 10 -8.75 -8.12 -5.52
CA ASN A 10 -9.92 -7.36 -5.08
C ASN A 10 -9.77 -5.85 -5.33
N THR A 11 -10.72 -5.05 -4.86
CA THR A 11 -10.67 -3.59 -4.97
C THR A 11 -10.65 -2.94 -3.60
N LEU A 12 -10.03 -1.77 -3.50
CA LEU A 12 -10.10 -0.99 -2.27
C LEU A 12 -11.54 -0.60 -1.94
N GLY A 13 -12.36 -0.30 -2.95
CA GLY A 13 -13.78 0.00 -2.75
C GLY A 13 -14.57 -1.15 -2.12
N ALA A 14 -14.22 -2.40 -2.42
CA ALA A 14 -14.82 -3.57 -1.76
C ALA A 14 -14.38 -3.65 -0.29
N LEU A 15 -13.11 -3.38 -0.01
CA LEU A 15 -12.59 -3.31 1.36
C LEU A 15 -13.34 -2.22 2.15
N MET A 16 -13.47 -1.01 1.59
CA MET A 16 -14.16 0.13 2.21
C MET A 16 -15.64 -0.16 2.53
N ALA A 17 -16.27 -1.02 1.73
CA ALA A 17 -17.63 -1.48 1.95
C ALA A 17 -17.77 -2.55 3.07
N GLY A 18 -16.70 -2.86 3.79
CA GLY A 18 -16.71 -3.77 4.95
C GLY A 18 -16.36 -5.22 4.63
N LEU A 19 -15.87 -5.51 3.41
CA LEU A 19 -15.52 -6.87 2.99
C LEU A 19 -14.08 -7.21 3.38
N TYR A 20 -13.86 -7.40 4.69
CA TYR A 20 -12.52 -7.63 5.27
C TYR A 20 -12.04 -9.08 5.22
N GLY A 21 -12.89 -10.00 4.73
CA GLY A 21 -12.57 -11.43 4.69
C GLY A 21 -11.48 -11.75 3.66
N GLY A 22 -10.36 -12.29 4.14
CA GLY A 22 -9.25 -12.72 3.31
C GLY A 22 -9.57 -14.03 2.58
N SER A 23 -9.33 -14.05 1.27
CA SER A 23 -9.59 -15.23 0.43
C SER A 23 -8.50 -15.55 -0.59
N PHE A 24 -7.45 -14.74 -0.65
CA PHE A 24 -6.25 -14.99 -1.44
C PHE A 24 -5.03 -15.11 -0.53
N THR A 25 -4.12 -16.03 -0.82
CA THR A 25 -2.97 -16.27 0.06
C THR A 25 -1.76 -15.40 -0.29
N ILE A 26 -0.90 -15.14 0.70
CA ILE A 26 0.40 -14.47 0.47
C ILE A 26 1.27 -15.27 -0.50
N GLY A 27 1.27 -16.61 -0.41
CA GLY A 27 2.00 -17.47 -1.33
C GLY A 27 1.58 -17.26 -2.78
N GLU A 28 0.28 -17.25 -3.06
CA GLU A 28 -0.24 -16.93 -4.40
C GLU A 28 0.07 -15.48 -4.81
N LEU A 29 -0.01 -14.52 -3.88
CA LEU A 29 0.30 -13.11 -4.15
C LEU A 29 1.75 -12.92 -4.63
N LEU A 30 2.71 -13.56 -3.96
CA LEU A 30 4.13 -13.44 -4.28
C LEU A 30 4.52 -14.11 -5.62
N GLU A 31 3.65 -14.94 -6.21
CA GLU A 31 3.84 -15.43 -7.59
C GLU A 31 3.66 -14.30 -8.64
N HIS A 32 3.02 -13.20 -8.26
CA HIS A 32 2.67 -12.10 -9.17
C HIS A 32 3.58 -10.87 -9.04
N GLY A 33 4.40 -10.75 -8.00
CA GLY A 33 5.26 -9.59 -7.82
C GLY A 33 6.13 -9.63 -6.57
N ASP A 34 7.14 -8.78 -6.55
CA ASP A 34 8.16 -8.68 -5.49
C ASP A 34 8.12 -7.35 -4.73
N LEU A 35 7.27 -6.41 -5.16
CA LEU A 35 7.01 -5.13 -4.49
C LEU A 35 5.50 -4.87 -4.42
N GLY A 36 5.01 -4.42 -3.28
CA GLY A 36 3.60 -4.09 -3.15
C GLY A 36 3.11 -3.81 -1.75
N ILE A 37 1.80 -3.65 -1.64
CA ILE A 37 1.08 -3.19 -0.44
C ILE A 37 -0.29 -3.85 -0.33
N GLY A 38 -0.93 -3.71 0.83
CA GLY A 38 -2.30 -4.18 1.07
C GLY A 38 -2.59 -4.29 2.55
N THR A 39 -3.48 -5.21 2.91
CA THR A 39 -3.77 -5.55 4.32
C THR A 39 -4.02 -7.05 4.45
N LEU A 40 -4.17 -7.53 5.68
CA LEU A 40 -4.40 -8.94 6.00
C LEU A 40 -5.89 -9.16 6.34
N ASP A 41 -6.28 -10.43 6.47
CA ASP A 41 -7.62 -10.83 6.89
C ASP A 41 -8.09 -10.02 8.11
N SER A 42 -9.35 -9.58 8.08
CA SER A 42 -9.93 -8.74 9.13
C SER A 42 -9.26 -7.36 9.28
N ILE A 43 -8.66 -6.84 8.21
CA ILE A 43 -7.89 -5.58 8.17
C ILE A 43 -6.87 -5.49 9.30
N ASP A 44 -6.21 -6.61 9.60
CA ASP A 44 -5.23 -6.73 10.66
C ASP A 44 -3.90 -6.12 10.21
N GLY A 45 -3.73 -4.82 10.42
CA GLY A 45 -2.50 -4.10 10.09
C GLY A 45 -2.24 -3.96 8.59
N GLU A 46 -0.99 -3.61 8.29
CA GLU A 46 -0.56 -3.19 6.95
C GLU A 46 0.36 -4.24 6.33
N LEU A 47 0.04 -4.68 5.11
CA LEU A 47 0.90 -5.57 4.32
C LEU A 47 1.95 -4.73 3.59
N ILE A 48 3.22 -5.11 3.72
CA ILE A 48 4.34 -4.58 2.94
C ILE A 48 4.99 -5.75 2.22
N VAL A 49 5.08 -5.67 0.89
CA VAL A 49 5.85 -6.62 0.08
C VAL A 49 7.10 -5.93 -0.42
N LEU A 50 8.26 -6.48 -0.05
CA LEU A 50 9.57 -5.96 -0.40
C LEU A 50 10.52 -7.11 -0.72
N ASP A 51 11.13 -7.05 -1.91
CA ASP A 51 12.11 -8.01 -2.43
C ASP A 51 11.63 -9.47 -2.33
N GLY A 52 10.35 -9.68 -2.69
CA GLY A 52 9.71 -11.00 -2.73
C GLY A 52 9.32 -11.57 -1.36
N LYS A 53 9.39 -10.77 -0.29
CA LYS A 53 8.94 -11.13 1.05
C LYS A 53 7.76 -10.27 1.48
N ALA A 54 6.86 -10.87 2.26
CA ALA A 54 5.71 -10.19 2.83
C ALA A 54 5.92 -9.94 4.33
N TYR A 55 5.61 -8.72 4.76
CA TYR A 55 5.67 -8.28 6.15
C TYR A 55 4.34 -7.66 6.55
N GLN A 56 3.99 -7.78 7.82
CA GLN A 56 2.80 -7.20 8.41
C GLN A 56 3.21 -6.24 9.52
N ALA A 57 2.88 -4.96 9.37
CA ALA A 57 2.99 -3.98 10.44
C ALA A 57 1.69 -3.95 11.25
N LYS A 58 1.78 -4.22 12.56
CA LYS A 58 0.62 -4.32 13.46
C LYS A 58 0.63 -3.22 14.51
N GLY A 59 -0.53 -2.57 14.67
CA GLY A 59 -0.78 -1.55 15.70
C GLY A 59 -1.50 -2.06 16.95
N ALA A 60 -1.90 -3.34 17.01
CA ALA A 60 -2.79 -3.86 18.05
C ALA A 60 -2.11 -4.23 19.40
N GLY A 61 -0.79 -4.02 19.54
CA GLY A 61 -0.03 -4.25 20.78
C GLY A 61 0.33 -2.97 21.53
N ASP A 62 0.94 -3.10 22.72
CA ASP A 62 1.51 -1.97 23.48
C ASP A 62 2.61 -1.23 22.70
N VAL A 63 3.22 -1.92 21.71
CA VAL A 63 4.28 -1.42 20.83
C VAL A 63 3.99 -1.90 19.41
N PRO A 64 4.14 -1.04 18.39
CA PRO A 64 4.18 -1.45 16.99
C PRO A 64 5.14 -2.60 16.74
N GLU A 65 4.70 -3.61 16.00
CA GLU A 65 5.58 -4.71 15.57
C GLU A 65 5.48 -4.92 14.06
N VAL A 66 6.59 -5.33 13.46
CA VAL A 66 6.60 -5.83 12.08
C VAL A 66 7.00 -7.29 12.12
N VAL A 67 6.20 -8.14 11.48
CA VAL A 67 6.43 -9.60 11.42
C VAL A 67 6.44 -10.08 9.97
N GLU A 68 7.33 -11.00 9.64
CA GLU A 68 7.30 -11.69 8.34
C GLU A 68 6.05 -12.59 8.28
N VAL A 69 5.35 -12.57 7.15
CA VAL A 69 4.04 -13.21 6.98
C VAL A 69 4.21 -14.57 6.31
N ALA A 70 3.56 -15.59 6.90
CA ALA A 70 3.55 -16.93 6.34
C ALA A 70 2.75 -17.00 5.02
N ALA A 71 3.15 -17.90 4.12
CA ALA A 71 2.55 -18.03 2.79
C ALA A 71 1.05 -18.39 2.80
N ASP A 72 0.54 -18.99 3.87
CA ASP A 72 -0.87 -19.38 4.02
C ASP A 72 -1.75 -18.28 4.62
N ALA A 73 -1.16 -17.19 5.10
CA ALA A 73 -1.89 -16.01 5.53
C ALA A 73 -2.69 -15.43 4.36
N LYS A 74 -3.83 -14.81 4.66
CA LYS A 74 -4.78 -14.36 3.64
C LYS A 74 -4.91 -12.84 3.60
N VAL A 75 -5.16 -12.34 2.41
CA VAL A 75 -5.42 -10.92 2.13
C VAL A 75 -6.85 -10.73 1.60
N PRO A 76 -7.58 -9.70 2.07
CA PRO A 76 -8.83 -9.26 1.46
C PRO A 76 -8.60 -8.30 0.29
N TYR A 77 -7.46 -7.60 0.30
CA TYR A 77 -7.01 -6.67 -0.72
C TYR A 77 -5.48 -6.60 -0.72
N ALA A 78 -4.87 -6.66 -1.90
CA ALA A 78 -3.43 -6.44 -2.08
C ALA A 78 -3.12 -6.06 -3.53
N ALA A 79 -2.05 -5.30 -3.72
CA ALA A 79 -1.49 -4.94 -5.01
C ALA A 79 0.01 -5.24 -5.03
N VAL A 80 0.49 -5.96 -6.03
CA VAL A 80 1.91 -6.29 -6.22
C VAL A 80 2.32 -6.17 -7.69
N VAL A 81 3.60 -5.91 -7.91
CA VAL A 81 4.22 -5.81 -9.23
C VAL A 81 5.58 -6.49 -9.20
N PRO A 82 6.04 -7.11 -10.31
CA PRO A 82 7.46 -7.42 -10.48
C PRO A 82 8.18 -6.12 -10.80
N HIS A 83 8.72 -5.45 -9.77
CA HIS A 83 9.23 -4.09 -9.88
C HIS A 83 10.40 -3.99 -10.86
N GLN A 84 10.29 -3.06 -11.81
CA GLN A 84 11.35 -2.74 -12.77
C GLN A 84 11.49 -1.23 -12.85
N ALA A 85 12.56 -0.71 -12.26
CA ALA A 85 12.83 0.72 -12.27
C ALA A 85 13.08 1.21 -13.70
N GLU A 86 12.30 2.19 -14.13
CA GLU A 86 12.49 2.93 -15.38
C GLU A 86 13.27 4.22 -15.13
N VAL A 87 12.96 4.90 -14.02
CA VAL A 87 13.66 6.09 -13.56
C VAL A 87 14.32 5.78 -12.22
N ILE A 88 15.60 6.13 -12.10
CA ILE A 88 16.35 6.04 -10.85
C ILE A 88 17.05 7.38 -10.62
N PHE A 89 16.86 7.98 -9.45
CA PHE A 89 17.59 9.17 -9.06
C PHE A 89 17.92 9.18 -7.57
N ARG A 90 18.94 9.98 -7.22
CA ARG A 90 19.34 10.19 -5.82
C ARG A 90 18.71 11.48 -5.29
N GLN A 91 18.01 11.38 -4.18
CA GLN A 91 17.65 12.51 -3.33
C GLN A 91 18.84 12.82 -2.41
N ARG A 92 19.33 14.07 -2.43
CA ARG A 92 20.57 14.47 -1.72
C ARG A 92 20.36 15.57 -0.69
N PHE A 93 19.15 16.10 -0.61
CA PHE A 93 18.79 17.19 0.27
C PHE A 93 17.50 16.83 1.00
N GLU A 94 17.28 17.47 2.13
CA GLU A 94 16.03 17.31 2.85
C GLU A 94 14.86 17.74 1.98
N MET A 95 13.82 16.91 1.90
CA MET A 95 12.56 17.18 1.20
C MET A 95 11.40 16.59 1.99
N THR A 96 10.27 17.29 1.99
CA THR A 96 8.99 16.71 2.41
C THR A 96 8.52 15.67 1.39
N ASP A 97 7.54 14.86 1.79
CA ASP A 97 6.74 14.01 0.91
C ASP A 97 6.28 14.76 -0.35
N LYS A 98 5.61 15.90 -0.19
CA LYS A 98 5.05 16.68 -1.32
C LYS A 98 6.12 17.21 -2.27
N GLU A 99 7.23 17.70 -1.73
CA GLU A 99 8.35 18.17 -2.55
C GLU A 99 8.99 17.02 -3.34
N LEU A 100 9.05 15.82 -2.74
CA LEU A 100 9.57 14.64 -3.41
C LEU A 100 8.59 14.12 -4.47
N GLU A 101 7.29 14.13 -4.20
CA GLU A 101 6.23 13.74 -5.15
C GLU A 101 6.23 14.64 -6.38
N GLU A 102 6.26 15.98 -6.22
CA GLU A 102 6.39 16.93 -7.33
C GLU A 102 7.65 16.68 -8.15
N ARG A 103 8.75 16.34 -7.47
CA ARG A 103 10.00 15.99 -8.14
C ARG A 103 9.89 14.68 -8.91
N ILE A 104 9.26 13.64 -8.34
CA ILE A 104 9.02 12.35 -8.99
C ILE A 104 8.20 12.55 -10.27
N GLU A 105 7.13 13.34 -10.19
CA GLU A 105 6.25 13.65 -11.32
C GLU A 105 6.97 14.40 -12.45
N SER A 106 8.01 15.18 -12.13
CA SER A 106 8.83 15.85 -13.16
C SER A 106 9.66 14.90 -14.05
N TYR A 107 9.78 13.61 -13.68
CA TYR A 107 10.57 12.62 -14.42
C TYR A 107 9.78 11.80 -15.44
N TYR A 108 8.44 11.85 -15.44
CA TYR A 108 7.65 11.09 -16.39
C TYR A 108 6.49 11.89 -16.96
N ASP A 109 6.21 11.65 -18.23
CA ASP A 109 5.00 12.14 -18.89
C ASP A 109 3.84 11.16 -18.63
N GLY A 110 2.65 11.72 -18.42
CA GLY A 110 1.41 10.95 -18.39
C GLY A 110 0.98 10.50 -16.99
N GLU A 111 0.14 11.32 -16.36
CA GLU A 111 -0.56 11.05 -15.09
C GLU A 111 -1.59 9.89 -15.18
N ASN A 112 -1.79 9.34 -16.39
CA ASN A 112 -2.84 8.38 -16.73
C ASN A 112 -2.41 6.91 -16.60
N LEU A 113 -1.18 6.64 -16.18
CA LEU A 113 -0.65 5.28 -16.00
C LEU A 113 -0.24 5.06 -14.54
N PHE A 114 -0.42 3.82 -14.08
CA PHE A 114 0.11 3.42 -12.79
C PHE A 114 1.64 3.49 -12.79
N ARG A 115 2.22 3.75 -11.63
CA ARG A 115 3.68 3.61 -11.40
C ARG A 115 3.92 2.87 -10.10
N SER A 116 4.98 2.08 -10.04
CA SER A 116 5.45 1.51 -8.79
C SER A 116 6.55 2.38 -8.20
N ILE A 117 6.52 2.60 -6.90
CA ILE A 117 7.44 3.48 -6.18
C ILE A 117 8.25 2.62 -5.21
N LYS A 118 9.58 2.74 -5.26
CA LYS A 118 10.50 2.19 -4.26
C LYS A 118 11.47 3.30 -3.84
N ILE A 119 11.48 3.65 -2.57
CA ILE A 119 12.36 4.70 -2.03
C ILE A 119 13.09 4.14 -0.84
N HIS A 120 14.41 3.95 -0.97
CA HIS A 120 15.25 3.54 0.14
C HIS A 120 16.12 4.72 0.59
N GLY A 121 16.12 5.02 1.88
CA GLY A 121 16.88 6.17 2.38
C GLY A 121 16.77 6.43 3.87
N ASP A 122 17.35 7.56 4.25
CA ASP A 122 17.34 8.08 5.61
C ASP A 122 16.24 9.14 5.74
N PHE A 123 15.33 8.93 6.69
CA PHE A 123 14.20 9.81 6.94
C PHE A 123 14.43 10.56 8.26
N ALA A 124 14.27 11.89 8.21
CA ALA A 124 14.24 12.73 9.40
C ALA A 124 12.99 12.43 10.22
N ASN A 125 11.85 12.32 9.55
CA ASN A 125 10.56 11.96 10.13
C ASN A 125 9.89 10.91 9.23
N MET A 126 9.29 9.92 9.86
CA MET A 126 8.42 8.95 9.22
C MET A 126 7.14 8.83 10.05
N HIS A 127 6.01 9.21 9.45
CA HIS A 127 4.70 9.13 10.06
C HIS A 127 3.88 8.05 9.35
N VAL A 128 3.47 7.04 10.11
CA VAL A 128 2.68 5.92 9.58
C VAL A 128 1.46 5.66 10.45
N ARG A 129 0.45 5.04 9.84
CA ARG A 129 -0.66 4.41 10.54
C ARG A 129 -0.56 2.90 10.48
N MET A 130 -1.21 2.23 11.43
CA MET A 130 -1.39 0.77 11.41
C MET A 130 -2.81 0.44 11.86
N ILE A 131 -3.63 -0.07 10.95
CA ILE A 131 -5.03 -0.35 11.26
C ILE A 131 -5.14 -1.51 12.27
N PRO A 132 -5.93 -1.34 13.34
CA PRO A 132 -6.18 -2.42 14.27
C PRO A 132 -7.11 -3.46 13.64
N LYS A 133 -6.84 -4.73 13.93
CA LYS A 133 -7.72 -5.84 13.55
C LYS A 133 -9.17 -5.52 13.91
N SER A 134 -10.05 -5.63 12.92
CA SER A 134 -11.44 -5.20 13.05
C SER A 134 -12.39 -6.22 12.42
N THR A 135 -13.68 -6.04 12.69
CA THR A 135 -14.74 -6.89 12.11
C THR A 135 -15.64 -6.07 11.20
N SER A 136 -16.41 -6.74 10.35
CA SER A 136 -17.35 -6.10 9.41
C SER A 136 -18.51 -5.34 10.07
N GLU A 137 -18.57 -5.30 11.41
CA GLU A 137 -19.56 -4.51 12.15
C GLU A 137 -19.27 -3.00 12.09
N THR A 138 -18.03 -2.60 11.81
CA THR A 138 -17.61 -1.19 11.69
C THR A 138 -17.08 -0.91 10.29
N LYS A 139 -17.52 0.19 9.69
CA LYS A 139 -17.04 0.65 8.37
C LYS A 139 -15.56 1.04 8.45
N PHE A 140 -14.83 0.81 7.37
CA PHE A 140 -13.38 1.04 7.34
C PHE A 140 -13.05 2.50 7.60
N ALA A 141 -13.80 3.41 6.96
CA ALA A 141 -13.64 4.84 7.16
C ALA A 141 -13.92 5.33 8.60
N ASP A 142 -14.57 4.52 9.44
CA ASP A 142 -14.76 4.83 10.86
C ASP A 142 -13.66 4.19 11.73
N VAL A 143 -13.14 3.03 11.31
CA VAL A 143 -11.92 2.44 11.90
C VAL A 143 -10.72 3.36 11.65
N ALA A 144 -10.56 3.85 10.42
CA ALA A 144 -9.47 4.71 10.00
C ALA A 144 -9.42 6.02 10.81
N THR A 145 -10.56 6.62 11.15
CA THR A 145 -10.57 7.84 11.98
C THR A 145 -10.09 7.66 13.41
N HIS A 146 -9.96 6.42 13.88
CA HIS A 146 -9.48 6.07 15.22
C HIS A 146 -8.24 5.18 15.17
N GLN A 147 -7.60 5.10 14.01
CA GLN A 147 -6.43 4.27 13.83
C GLN A 147 -5.26 4.80 14.67
N PRO A 148 -4.43 3.93 15.24
CA PRO A 148 -3.16 4.31 15.82
C PRO A 148 -2.22 4.87 14.74
N GLU A 149 -1.68 6.05 15.02
CA GLU A 149 -0.64 6.71 14.25
C GLU A 149 0.66 6.75 15.06
N TYR A 150 1.78 6.61 14.36
CA TYR A 150 3.10 6.50 14.97
C TYR A 150 4.12 7.34 14.20
N LEU A 151 4.89 8.11 14.97
CA LEU A 151 6.02 8.87 14.47
C LEU A 151 7.33 8.18 14.86
N ARG A 152 8.28 8.16 13.92
CA ARG A 152 9.68 7.86 14.19
C ARG A 152 10.56 8.93 13.59
N GLU A 153 11.53 9.38 14.37
CA GLU A 153 12.57 10.29 13.93
C GLU A 153 13.83 9.51 13.57
N ASN A 154 14.58 10.00 12.60
CA ASN A 154 15.92 9.51 12.24
C ASN A 154 15.95 7.99 11.96
N ILE A 155 15.12 7.55 11.02
CA ILE A 155 14.94 6.14 10.68
C ILE A 155 15.41 5.87 9.25
N THR A 156 16.09 4.74 9.05
CA THR A 156 16.48 4.24 7.73
C THR A 156 15.54 3.11 7.34
N GLY A 157 15.09 3.11 6.10
CA GLY A 157 14.17 2.10 5.62
C GLY A 157 13.77 2.27 4.17
N THR A 158 12.72 1.56 3.80
CA THR A 158 12.22 1.51 2.43
C THR A 158 10.73 1.81 2.39
N ILE A 159 10.35 2.81 1.59
CA ILE A 159 8.97 3.04 1.16
C ILE A 159 8.73 2.21 -0.10
N VAL A 160 7.58 1.53 -0.16
CA VAL A 160 7.07 0.83 -1.33
C VAL A 160 5.62 1.20 -1.60
N GLY A 161 5.19 1.20 -2.85
CA GLY A 161 3.79 1.40 -3.17
C GLY A 161 3.56 1.84 -4.60
N PHE A 162 2.48 2.57 -4.82
CA PHE A 162 2.00 2.88 -6.16
C PHE A 162 1.50 4.31 -6.30
N TRP A 163 1.77 4.89 -7.47
CA TRP A 163 0.98 6.00 -8.01
C TRP A 163 -0.19 5.43 -8.82
N THR A 164 -1.40 5.91 -8.56
CA THR A 164 -2.62 5.50 -9.26
C THR A 164 -3.28 6.69 -9.96
N PRO A 165 -3.62 6.58 -11.25
CA PRO A 165 -4.36 7.63 -11.97
C PRO A 165 -5.76 7.88 -11.41
N GLU A 166 -6.25 9.11 -11.51
CA GLU A 166 -7.55 9.51 -10.92
C GLU A 166 -8.73 8.66 -11.41
N ILE A 167 -8.73 8.23 -12.67
CA ILE A 167 -9.81 7.40 -13.25
C ILE A 167 -9.95 6.02 -12.58
N PHE A 168 -8.90 5.55 -11.88
CA PHE A 168 -8.91 4.28 -11.14
C PHE A 168 -9.22 4.45 -9.64
N HIS A 169 -9.59 5.65 -9.20
CA HIS A 169 -10.08 5.87 -7.83
C HIS A 169 -11.30 4.98 -7.54
N GLY A 170 -11.22 4.18 -6.48
CA GLY A 170 -12.21 3.15 -6.14
C GLY A 170 -11.73 1.73 -6.40
N VAL A 171 -11.06 1.50 -7.54
CA VAL A 171 -10.33 0.24 -7.78
C VAL A 171 -9.10 0.21 -6.85
N SER A 172 -8.38 1.33 -6.78
CA SER A 172 -7.30 1.62 -5.83
C SER A 172 -7.52 3.03 -5.22
N VAL A 173 -6.55 3.57 -4.47
CA VAL A 173 -6.50 4.99 -4.06
C VAL A 173 -5.86 5.78 -5.18
N ALA A 174 -6.51 6.86 -5.65
CA ALA A 174 -5.86 7.77 -6.60
C ALA A 174 -4.77 8.60 -5.91
N GLY A 175 -3.67 8.84 -6.61
CA GLY A 175 -2.49 9.46 -6.02
C GLY A 175 -1.48 8.42 -5.52
N TYR A 176 -0.63 8.84 -4.58
CA TYR A 176 0.34 7.97 -3.93
C TYR A 176 -0.32 7.14 -2.83
N HIS A 177 -0.14 5.82 -2.90
CA HIS A 177 -0.48 4.89 -1.83
C HIS A 177 0.80 4.14 -1.46
N LEU A 178 1.35 4.46 -0.30
CA LEU A 178 2.72 4.10 0.07
C LEU A 178 2.74 3.46 1.46
N HIS A 179 3.50 2.37 1.60
CA HIS A 179 3.82 1.76 2.89
C HIS A 179 5.33 1.85 3.16
N PHE A 180 5.72 1.81 4.43
CA PHE A 180 7.12 1.87 4.87
C PHE A 180 7.49 0.64 5.69
N ILE A 181 8.76 0.24 5.61
CA ILE A 181 9.40 -0.71 6.51
C ILE A 181 10.84 -0.26 6.83
N SER A 182 11.22 -0.28 8.09
CA SER A 182 12.59 0.02 8.55
C SER A 182 13.56 -1.11 8.23
N ASP A 183 14.85 -0.81 8.07
CA ASP A 183 15.86 -1.81 7.69
C ASP A 183 16.04 -2.93 8.72
N ASP A 184 15.79 -2.63 10.00
CA ASP A 184 15.82 -3.61 11.09
C ASP A 184 14.51 -4.41 11.21
N HIS A 185 13.53 -4.15 10.33
CA HIS A 185 12.19 -4.70 10.33
C HIS A 185 11.50 -4.60 11.70
N SER A 186 11.71 -3.51 12.43
CA SER A 186 11.06 -3.26 13.72
C SER A 186 9.91 -2.25 13.66
N PHE A 187 9.82 -1.48 12.56
CA PHE A 187 8.83 -0.43 12.38
C PHE A 187 8.37 -0.35 10.93
N GLY A 188 7.10 -0.04 10.70
CA GLY A 188 6.52 0.05 9.37
C GLY A 188 5.04 0.44 9.43
N GLY A 189 4.38 0.52 8.29
CA GLY A 189 2.96 0.84 8.22
C GLY A 189 2.60 1.59 6.95
N HIS A 190 1.35 2.04 6.86
CA HIS A 190 0.88 2.88 5.76
C HIS A 190 1.37 4.31 6.00
N VAL A 191 2.05 4.91 5.03
CA VAL A 191 2.70 6.21 5.14
C VAL A 191 1.64 7.32 5.09
N MET A 192 1.66 8.19 6.09
CA MET A 192 0.83 9.40 6.15
C MET A 192 1.61 10.62 5.66
N ASP A 193 2.85 10.77 6.12
CA ASP A 193 3.79 11.79 5.67
C ASP A 193 5.24 11.39 6.04
N PHE A 194 6.22 12.05 5.42
CA PHE A 194 7.62 11.87 5.77
C PHE A 194 8.48 13.08 5.39
N VAL A 195 9.69 13.10 5.93
CA VAL A 195 10.77 13.99 5.51
C VAL A 195 12.00 13.15 5.21
N ILE A 196 12.41 13.06 3.95
CA ILE A 196 13.60 12.33 3.52
C ILE A 196 14.82 13.26 3.61
N LYS A 197 15.95 12.78 4.12
CA LYS A 197 17.23 13.51 4.13
C LYS A 197 18.04 13.22 2.88
N GLU A 198 18.19 11.93 2.58
CA GLU A 198 18.80 11.43 1.37
C GLU A 198 18.33 10.00 1.09
N GLY A 199 18.44 9.57 -0.16
CA GLY A 199 18.03 8.22 -0.55
C GLY A 199 18.05 8.00 -2.06
N ILE A 200 17.70 6.79 -2.46
CA ILE A 200 17.52 6.39 -3.85
C ILE A 200 16.02 6.24 -4.10
N VAL A 201 15.53 6.91 -5.12
CA VAL A 201 14.16 6.81 -5.61
C VAL A 201 14.17 6.03 -6.91
N GLU A 202 13.34 4.99 -6.96
CA GLU A 202 13.08 4.17 -8.13
C GLU A 202 11.60 4.28 -8.48
N VAL A 203 11.33 4.66 -9.74
CA VAL A 203 9.98 4.71 -10.31
C VAL A 203 9.93 3.68 -11.42
N GLY A 204 9.04 2.70 -11.25
CA GLY A 204 8.84 1.62 -12.22
C GLY A 204 7.61 1.84 -13.10
N ALA A 205 7.75 1.48 -14.38
CA ALA A 205 6.66 1.52 -15.34
C ALA A 205 5.66 0.37 -15.08
N ILE A 206 4.37 0.65 -15.30
CA ILE A 206 3.30 -0.36 -15.28
C ILE A 206 2.49 -0.18 -16.57
N ASP A 207 2.47 -1.23 -17.39
CA ASP A 207 1.84 -1.20 -18.71
C ASP A 207 0.42 -1.78 -18.68
N GLN A 208 0.12 -2.59 -17.65
CA GLN A 208 -1.13 -3.34 -17.56
C GLN A 208 -1.56 -3.49 -16.10
N LEU A 209 -2.87 -3.34 -15.87
CA LEU A 209 -3.55 -3.73 -14.63
C LEU A 209 -4.18 -5.13 -14.83
N ASP A 210 -3.83 -6.07 -13.96
CA ASP A 210 -4.45 -7.39 -13.85
C ASP A 210 -5.30 -7.45 -12.56
N GLN A 211 -6.61 -7.30 -12.72
CA GLN A 211 -7.55 -7.28 -11.62
C GLN A 211 -8.16 -8.67 -11.39
N ARG A 212 -7.83 -9.29 -10.26
CA ARG A 212 -8.42 -10.55 -9.81
C ARG A 212 -9.54 -10.28 -8.81
N PHE A 213 -10.66 -11.00 -8.94
CA PHE A 213 -11.83 -10.84 -8.06
C PHE A 213 -11.99 -12.04 -7.11
N PRO A 214 -12.53 -11.85 -5.89
CA PRO A 214 -12.83 -12.93 -4.95
C PRO A 214 -14.11 -13.69 -5.35
N VAL A 215 -14.10 -14.36 -6.50
CA VAL A 215 -15.29 -15.00 -7.11
C VAL A 215 -15.90 -16.14 -6.30
N GLN A 216 -15.20 -16.62 -5.27
CA GLN A 216 -15.71 -17.66 -4.35
C GLN A 216 -16.31 -17.06 -3.07
N ASP A 217 -16.11 -15.77 -2.81
CA ASP A 217 -16.66 -15.09 -1.64
C ASP A 217 -18.11 -14.66 -1.91
N ARG A 218 -19.06 -15.31 -1.22
CA ARG A 218 -20.47 -14.97 -1.34
C ARG A 218 -20.77 -13.56 -0.81
N GLN A 219 -20.07 -13.08 0.21
CA GLN A 219 -20.29 -11.74 0.73
C GLN A 219 -19.99 -10.69 -0.35
N TYR A 220 -18.85 -10.83 -1.03
CA TYR A 220 -18.50 -10.01 -2.19
C TYR A 220 -19.55 -10.09 -3.31
N LEU A 221 -19.97 -11.31 -3.71
CA LEU A 221 -20.92 -11.49 -4.81
C LEU A 221 -22.32 -10.89 -4.56
N PHE A 222 -22.76 -10.80 -3.31
CA PHE A 222 -24.07 -10.25 -2.93
C PHE A 222 -23.99 -8.81 -2.41
N ALA A 223 -22.79 -8.24 -2.27
CA ALA A 223 -22.61 -6.87 -1.83
C ALA A 223 -23.20 -5.89 -2.85
N LYS A 224 -23.79 -4.80 -2.34
CA LYS A 224 -24.27 -3.68 -3.15
C LYS A 224 -23.40 -2.48 -2.83
N PHE A 225 -22.58 -2.08 -3.79
CA PHE A 225 -21.68 -0.94 -3.63
C PHE A 225 -22.37 0.35 -4.06
N ASN A 226 -22.40 1.35 -3.18
CA ASN A 226 -22.72 2.72 -3.54
C ASN A 226 -21.42 3.44 -3.90
N VAL A 227 -21.18 3.66 -5.19
CA VAL A 227 -19.92 4.23 -5.70
C VAL A 227 -19.61 5.60 -5.10
N ASN A 228 -20.63 6.43 -4.85
CA ASN A 228 -20.43 7.76 -4.26
C ASN A 228 -20.00 7.68 -2.80
N GLU A 229 -20.60 6.78 -2.02
CA GLU A 229 -20.19 6.53 -0.63
C GLU A 229 -18.78 5.94 -0.59
N VAL A 230 -18.49 4.94 -1.43
CA VAL A 230 -17.15 4.33 -1.51
C VAL A 230 -16.07 5.36 -1.83
N ARG A 231 -16.33 6.27 -2.78
CA ARG A 231 -15.37 7.34 -3.12
C ARG A 231 -15.12 8.26 -1.92
N GLN A 232 -16.16 8.64 -1.18
CA GLN A 232 -16.02 9.47 0.03
C GLN A 232 -15.28 8.73 1.15
N ASP A 233 -15.58 7.44 1.34
CA ASP A 233 -14.96 6.60 2.37
C ASP A 233 -13.46 6.41 2.10
N ILE A 234 -13.04 6.23 0.83
CA ILE A 234 -11.61 6.18 0.46
C ILE A 234 -10.91 7.49 0.80
N THR A 235 -11.43 8.64 0.35
CA THR A 235 -10.82 9.95 0.63
C THR A 235 -10.78 10.29 2.13
N LYS A 236 -11.65 9.70 2.94
CA LYS A 236 -11.65 9.91 4.40
C LYS A 236 -10.60 9.04 5.11
N ALA A 237 -10.25 7.90 4.54
CA ALA A 237 -9.43 6.87 5.19
C ALA A 237 -7.97 6.85 4.75
N GLU A 238 -7.69 7.39 3.56
CA GLU A 238 -6.39 7.45 2.89
C GLU A 238 -6.05 8.92 2.60
#